data_AF-A0A973E245-F1
#
_entry.id   AF-A0A973E245-F1
#
_cell.length_a   1.000
_cell.length_b   1.000
_cell.length_c   1.000
_cell.angle_alpha   90.00
_cell.angle_beta   90.00
_cell.angle_gamma   90.00
#
_symmetry.space_group_name_H-M   'P 1'
#
loop_
_entity.id
_entity.type
_entity.pdbx_description
1 polymer ?
#
loop_
_entity_poly.entity_id
_entity_poly.type
_entity_poly.pdbx_seq_one_letter_code
_entity_poly.pdbx_strand_id
1 'polypeptide(L)'
;MNILFKRTQTTGKMARVHFKLWGKIEFDAEEQKIVNRYRFDNAILIVADQPKLIRKSSYVGFGVFLLLYSIISAGFGMSAGFFLGLLGGGAGAYWYFNENRETILVKDLIFGRFFSCDSVVDLARKEAWLSTVVSYLRQVMESAKHWDGTETIKVDPLPKDQAKLVILRGI
;
A
#
# COMPACT_ATOMS: atom_id res chain seq x y z
N MET A 1 -3.27 -20.96 -2.70
CA MET A 1 -3.61 -19.66 -2.10
C MET A 1 -5.11 -19.45 -1.95
N ASN A 2 -5.56 -19.10 -0.74
CA ASN A 2 -6.94 -18.73 -0.41
C ASN A 2 -6.99 -17.33 0.20
N ILE A 3 -8.12 -16.63 0.05
CA ILE A 3 -8.38 -15.35 0.73
C ILE A 3 -9.53 -15.51 1.72
N LEU A 4 -9.30 -15.11 2.97
CA LEU A 4 -10.27 -15.10 4.04
C LEU A 4 -10.81 -13.69 4.21
N PHE A 5 -12.14 -13.58 4.25
CA PHE A 5 -12.83 -12.34 4.55
C PHE A 5 -13.65 -12.48 5.84
N LYS A 6 -13.55 -11.47 6.72
CA LYS A 6 -14.44 -11.32 7.86
C LYS A 6 -15.07 -9.93 7.83
N ARG A 7 -16.40 -9.90 7.83
CA ARG A 7 -17.21 -8.67 7.78
C ARG A 7 -17.66 -8.35 9.19
N THR A 8 -17.38 -7.14 9.67
CA THR A 8 -17.78 -6.69 11.00
C THR A 8 -18.52 -5.37 10.87
N GLN A 9 -19.65 -5.25 11.54
CA GLN A 9 -20.38 -3.99 11.69
C GLN A 9 -19.98 -3.34 13.01
N THR A 10 -19.62 -2.07 12.96
CA THR A 10 -19.33 -1.26 14.16
C THR A 10 -20.25 -0.06 14.21
N THR A 11 -20.89 0.17 15.35
CA THR A 11 -21.72 1.36 15.59
C THR A 11 -20.80 2.57 15.79
N GLY A 12 -20.87 3.54 14.88
CA GLY A 12 -20.07 4.76 14.95
C GLY A 12 -20.55 5.73 16.04
N LYS A 13 -19.70 6.72 16.37
CA LYS A 13 -19.96 7.75 17.41
C LYS A 13 -21.17 8.66 17.15
N MET A 14 -21.82 8.60 15.99
CA MET A 14 -23.01 9.41 15.63
C MET A 14 -24.11 8.59 14.93
N ALA A 15 -24.46 7.41 15.45
CA ALA A 15 -25.52 6.53 14.92
C ALA A 15 -25.34 6.07 13.44
N ARG A 16 -24.20 6.41 12.82
CA ARG A 16 -23.82 5.92 11.50
C ARG A 16 -23.19 4.54 11.64
N VAL A 17 -23.66 3.62 10.80
CA VAL A 17 -23.09 2.28 10.71
C VAL A 17 -21.77 2.37 9.93
N HIS A 18 -20.67 1.92 10.54
CA HIS A 18 -19.42 1.73 9.83
C HIS A 18 -19.17 0.24 9.63
N PHE A 19 -18.79 -0.11 8.40
CA PHE A 19 -18.44 -1.47 8.05
C PHE A 19 -16.93 -1.63 8.09
N LYS A 20 -16.47 -2.75 8.64
CA LYS A 20 -15.07 -3.16 8.62
C LYS A 20 -14.96 -4.48 7.87
N LEU A 21 -14.07 -4.50 6.89
CA LEU A 21 -13.70 -5.71 6.15
C LEU A 21 -12.31 -6.14 6.61
N TRP A 22 -12.19 -7.32 7.17
CA TRP A 22 -10.90 -7.94 7.43
C TRP A 22 -10.57 -8.90 6.29
N GLY A 23 -9.38 -8.75 5.70
CA GLY A 23 -8.87 -9.64 4.66
C GLY A 23 -7.55 -10.26 5.09
N LYS A 24 -7.41 -11.58 4.94
CA LYS A 24 -6.16 -12.32 5.15
C LYS A 24 -5.92 -13.31 4.02
N ILE A 25 -4.68 -13.44 3.55
CA ILE A 25 -4.30 -14.46 2.57
C ILE A 25 -3.68 -15.65 3.30
N GLU A 26 -4.05 -16.85 2.89
CA GLU A 26 -3.42 -18.09 3.31
C GLU A 26 -2.67 -18.72 2.14
N PHE A 27 -1.39 -18.97 2.38
CA PHE A 27 -0.46 -19.60 1.45
C PHE A 27 -0.31 -21.07 1.81
N ASP A 28 -0.16 -21.89 0.78
CA ASP A 28 0.32 -23.26 0.95
C ASP A 28 1.83 -23.28 1.25
N ALA A 29 2.36 -24.41 1.72
CA ALA A 29 3.76 -24.55 2.11
C ALA A 29 4.75 -24.21 0.98
N GLU A 30 4.42 -24.54 -0.27
CA GLU A 30 5.24 -24.17 -1.44
C GLU A 30 5.17 -22.67 -1.75
N GLU A 31 3.98 -22.10 -1.69
CA GLU A 31 3.74 -20.67 -1.92
C GLU A 31 4.48 -19.82 -0.87
N GLN A 32 4.48 -20.26 0.40
CA GLN A 32 5.21 -19.60 1.48
C GLN A 32 6.73 -19.60 1.25
N LYS A 33 7.29 -20.66 0.67
CA LYS A 33 8.71 -20.70 0.31
C LYS A 33 9.05 -19.67 -0.77
N ILE A 34 8.18 -19.51 -1.77
CA ILE A 34 8.35 -18.50 -2.83
C ILE A 34 8.31 -17.08 -2.24
N VAL A 35 7.34 -16.81 -1.35
CA VAL A 35 7.24 -15.51 -0.66
C VAL A 35 8.51 -15.19 0.10
N ASN A 36 9.05 -16.15 0.84
CA ASN A 36 10.29 -15.95 1.61
C ASN A 36 11.51 -15.81 0.70
N ARG A 37 11.58 -16.58 -0.39
CA ARG A 37 12.72 -16.57 -1.33
C ARG A 37 12.86 -15.23 -2.05
N TYR A 38 11.76 -14.70 -2.58
CA TYR A 38 11.75 -13.44 -3.34
C TYR A 38 11.38 -12.22 -2.50
N ARG A 39 11.20 -12.38 -1.18
CA ARG A 39 10.80 -11.31 -0.25
C ARG A 39 9.54 -10.58 -0.72
N PHE A 40 8.54 -11.34 -1.18
CA PHE A 40 7.27 -10.77 -1.59
C PHE A 40 6.52 -10.12 -0.41
N ASP A 41 6.89 -10.40 0.84
CA ASP A 41 6.37 -9.74 2.03
C ASP A 41 6.45 -8.20 1.94
N ASN A 42 7.50 -7.66 1.32
CA ASN A 42 7.70 -6.22 1.13
C ASN A 42 7.16 -5.68 -0.18
N ALA A 43 6.61 -6.54 -1.05
CA ALA A 43 6.05 -6.10 -2.33
C ALA A 43 4.78 -5.27 -2.11
N ILE A 44 4.67 -4.20 -2.89
CA ILE A 44 3.47 -3.36 -2.93
C ILE A 44 2.49 -4.01 -3.92
N LEU A 45 1.36 -4.50 -3.42
CA LEU A 45 0.32 -5.07 -4.27
C LEU A 45 -0.47 -3.99 -5.02
N ILE A 46 -0.63 -2.84 -4.38
CA ILE A 46 -1.44 -1.75 -4.89
C ILE A 46 -0.75 -0.43 -4.58
N VAL A 47 -0.36 0.29 -5.63
CA VAL A 47 -0.01 1.70 -5.55
C VAL A 47 -1.28 2.48 -5.87
N ALA A 48 -2.04 2.85 -4.84
CA ALA A 48 -3.12 3.82 -4.98
C ALA A 48 -2.53 5.21 -4.80
N ASP A 49 -2.53 6.04 -5.84
CA ASP A 49 -2.18 7.45 -5.71
C ASP A 49 -3.29 8.19 -4.97
N GLN A 50 -2.98 8.73 -3.80
CA GLN A 50 -3.96 9.36 -2.90
C GLN A 50 -3.57 10.80 -2.54
N PRO A 51 -3.70 11.75 -3.49
CA PRO A 51 -3.32 13.14 -3.25
C PRO A 51 -4.14 13.80 -2.13
N LYS A 52 -5.41 13.39 -1.97
CA LYS A 52 -6.27 13.87 -0.87
C LYS A 52 -5.81 13.36 0.50
N LEU A 53 -5.23 12.17 0.58
CA LEU A 53 -4.75 11.63 1.84
C LEU A 53 -3.49 12.36 2.28
N ILE A 54 -2.52 12.55 1.36
CA ILE A 54 -1.30 13.32 1.62
C ILE A 54 -1.67 14.71 2.16
N ARG A 55 -2.61 15.40 1.49
CA ARG A 55 -3.08 16.72 1.93
C ARG A 55 -3.70 16.70 3.34
N LYS A 56 -4.52 15.69 3.67
CA LYS A 56 -5.09 15.52 5.02
C LYS A 56 -4.01 15.21 6.06
N SER A 57 -3.06 14.33 5.76
CA SER A 57 -1.93 14.02 6.62
C SER A 57 -1.07 15.25 6.90
N SER A 58 -0.84 16.09 5.88
CA SER A 58 -0.14 17.36 6.04
C SER A 58 -0.90 18.33 6.95
N TYR A 59 -2.23 18.43 6.83
CA TYR A 59 -3.03 19.26 7.74
C TYR A 59 -2.99 18.76 9.18
N VAL A 60 -3.08 17.44 9.39
CA VAL A 60 -2.98 16.84 10.73
C VAL A 60 -1.58 17.08 11.32
N GLY A 61 -0.52 16.83 10.54
CA GLY A 61 0.85 17.08 10.96
C GLY A 61 1.11 18.55 11.30
N PHE A 62 0.58 19.47 10.49
CA PHE A 62 0.69 20.90 10.74
C PHE A 62 -0.06 21.34 12.00
N GLY A 63 -1.26 20.77 12.25
CA GLY A 63 -2.00 21.01 13.49
C GLY A 63 -1.23 20.56 14.73
N VAL A 64 -0.61 19.36 14.68
CA VAL A 64 0.24 18.83 15.76
C VAL A 64 1.48 19.69 15.94
N PHE A 65 2.11 20.13 14.84
CA PHE A 65 3.26 21.04 14.87
C PHE A 65 2.91 22.33 15.62
N LEU A 66 1.81 23.01 15.27
CA LEU A 66 1.43 24.27 15.91
C LEU A 66 1.15 24.11 17.40
N LEU A 67 0.50 23.02 17.79
CA LEU A 67 0.21 22.71 19.18
C LEU A 67 1.49 22.51 20.00
N LEU A 68 2.39 21.65 19.52
CA LEU A 68 3.64 21.35 20.20
C LEU A 68 4.58 22.56 20.20
N TYR A 69 4.66 23.30 19.10
CA TYR A 69 5.41 24.55 19.02
C TYR A 69 4.92 25.54 20.08
N SER A 70 3.60 25.75 20.20
CA SER A 70 3.04 26.71 21.15
C SER A 70 3.29 26.32 22.61
N ILE A 71 3.16 25.04 22.95
CA ILE A 71 3.36 24.53 24.32
C ILE A 71 4.85 24.56 24.71
N ILE A 72 5.72 24.09 23.83
CA ILE A 72 7.15 23.92 24.12
C ILE A 72 7.87 25.28 24.07
N SER A 73 7.50 26.16 23.13
CA SER A 73 8.11 27.49 23.04
C SER A 73 7.87 28.34 24.28
N ALA A 74 6.71 28.19 24.95
CA ALA A 74 6.38 28.90 26.18
C ALA A 74 7.25 28.48 27.38
N GLY A 75 7.73 27.24 27.42
CA GLY A 75 8.53 26.71 28.54
C GLY A 75 10.04 26.64 28.28
N PHE A 76 10.44 26.24 27.07
CA PHE A 76 11.82 25.87 26.72
C PHE A 76 12.45 26.76 25.64
N GLY A 77 11.74 27.80 25.19
CA GLY A 77 12.20 28.76 24.20
C GLY A 77 11.86 28.39 22.74
N MET A 78 11.93 29.40 21.86
CA MET A 78 11.48 29.28 20.47
C MET A 78 12.23 28.22 19.65
N SER A 79 13.54 28.06 19.88
CA SER A 79 14.37 27.09 19.16
C SER A 79 13.96 25.64 19.48
N ALA A 80 13.83 25.31 20.77
CA ALA A 80 13.37 24.00 21.21
C ALA A 80 11.94 23.71 20.72
N GLY A 81 11.05 24.70 20.79
CA GLY A 81 9.68 24.58 20.27
C GLY A 81 9.64 24.28 18.78
N PHE A 82 10.51 24.90 17.98
CA PHE A 82 10.57 24.65 16.54
C PHE A 82 11.03 23.21 16.23
N PHE A 83 12.15 22.76 16.78
CA PHE A 83 12.68 21.41 16.50
C PHE A 83 11.76 20.30 16.99
N LEU A 84 11.27 20.39 18.23
CA LEU A 84 10.37 19.39 18.80
C LEU A 84 8.98 19.43 18.14
N GLY A 85 8.51 20.62 17.78
CA GLY A 85 7.30 20.77 16.98
C GLY A 85 7.42 20.09 15.63
N LEU A 86 8.55 20.25 14.93
CA LEU A 86 8.78 19.66 13.60
C LEU A 86 8.85 18.13 13.68
N LEU A 87 9.54 17.59 14.69
CA LEU A 87 9.56 16.15 14.96
C LEU A 87 8.16 15.60 15.28
N GLY A 88 7.42 16.27 16.18
CA GLY A 88 6.08 15.82 16.56
C GLY A 88 5.06 15.96 15.42
N GLY A 89 5.14 17.02 14.63
CA GLY A 89 4.31 17.22 13.44
C GLY A 89 4.60 16.18 12.37
N GLY A 90 5.88 15.87 12.12
CA GLY A 90 6.30 14.80 11.22
C GLY A 90 5.82 13.42 11.69
N ALA A 91 5.97 13.11 12.98
CA ALA A 91 5.47 11.86 13.56
C ALA A 91 3.94 11.75 13.47
N GLY A 92 3.21 12.84 13.74
CA GLY A 92 1.75 12.89 13.63
C GLY A 92 1.26 12.72 12.20
N ALA A 93 1.91 13.37 11.24
CA ALA A 93 1.63 13.19 9.80
C ALA A 93 1.88 11.74 9.37
N TYR A 94 3.02 11.16 9.77
CA TYR A 94 3.38 9.79 9.45
C TYR A 94 2.38 8.79 10.05
N TRP A 95 2.02 8.94 11.32
CA TRP A 95 1.04 8.08 11.97
C TRP A 95 -0.33 8.14 11.29
N TYR A 96 -0.84 9.34 10.99
CA TYR A 96 -2.11 9.52 10.30
C TYR A 96 -2.07 8.93 8.88
N PHE A 97 -0.99 9.15 8.14
CA PHE A 97 -0.80 8.57 6.81
C PHE A 97 -0.74 7.04 6.86
N ASN A 98 0.03 6.48 7.80
CA ASN A 98 0.19 5.05 7.98
C ASN A 98 -1.15 4.35 8.29
N GLU A 99 -2.01 4.96 9.11
CA GLU A 99 -3.32 4.41 9.48
C GLU A 99 -4.32 4.46 8.32
N ASN A 100 -4.30 5.54 7.53
CA ASN A 100 -5.31 5.81 6.50
C ASN A 100 -4.87 5.44 5.08
N ARG A 101 -3.63 4.95 4.89
CA ARG A 101 -3.12 4.57 3.56
C ARG A 101 -4.00 3.51 2.92
N GLU A 102 -4.37 3.64 1.65
CA GLU A 102 -4.97 2.53 0.90
C GLU A 102 -3.91 1.67 0.18
N THR A 103 -2.63 2.02 0.29
CA THR A 103 -1.52 1.16 -0.16
C THR A 103 -1.53 -0.14 0.62
N ILE A 104 -1.63 -1.28 -0.08
CA ILE A 104 -1.66 -2.61 0.50
C ILE A 104 -0.33 -3.30 0.20
N LEU A 105 0.39 -3.65 1.25
CA LEU A 105 1.58 -4.51 1.17
C LEU A 105 1.15 -5.97 1.31
N VAL A 106 1.91 -6.90 0.71
CA VAL A 106 1.64 -8.34 0.88
C VAL A 106 1.69 -8.73 2.36
N LYS A 107 2.65 -8.22 3.15
CA LYS A 107 2.71 -8.47 4.60
C LYS A 107 1.42 -8.10 5.34
N ASP A 108 0.78 -7.01 4.94
CA ASP A 108 -0.45 -6.54 5.59
C ASP A 108 -1.58 -7.57 5.37
N LEU A 109 -1.58 -8.27 4.24
CA LEU A 109 -2.54 -9.34 3.94
C LEU A 109 -2.13 -10.71 4.51
N ILE A 110 -0.82 -10.98 4.70
CA ILE A 110 -0.35 -12.19 5.37
C ILE A 110 -0.83 -12.23 6.83
N PHE A 111 -0.65 -11.13 7.57
CA PHE A 111 -1.05 -11.04 8.98
C PHE A 111 -2.54 -10.71 9.15
N GLY A 112 -3.18 -10.22 8.09
CA GLY A 112 -4.57 -9.83 8.06
C GLY A 112 -4.74 -8.35 8.39
N ARG A 113 -5.51 -7.63 7.57
CA ARG A 113 -5.72 -6.19 7.70
C ARG A 113 -7.20 -5.85 7.70
N PHE A 114 -7.57 -4.89 8.55
CA PHE A 114 -8.89 -4.28 8.55
C PHE A 114 -8.93 -3.09 7.58
N PHE A 115 -9.99 -3.03 6.80
CA PHE A 115 -10.34 -1.94 5.89
C PHE A 115 -11.65 -1.30 6.38
N SER A 116 -11.63 0.00 6.62
CA SER A 116 -12.85 0.78 6.86
C SER A 116 -13.62 0.95 5.55
N CYS A 117 -14.93 0.77 5.62
CA CYS A 117 -15.87 0.95 4.52
C CYS A 117 -17.02 1.85 4.99
N ASP A 118 -17.31 2.89 4.22
CA ASP A 118 -18.34 3.88 4.56
C ASP A 118 -19.74 3.41 4.18
N SER A 119 -19.85 2.45 3.25
CA SER A 119 -21.13 1.91 2.79
C SER A 119 -21.06 0.39 2.53
N VAL A 120 -22.23 -0.25 2.45
CA VAL A 120 -22.35 -1.68 2.07
C VAL A 120 -21.84 -1.90 0.65
N VAL A 121 -22.08 -0.95 -0.25
CA VAL A 121 -21.57 -1.00 -1.63
C VAL A 121 -20.05 -0.94 -1.66
N ASP A 122 -19.45 -0.09 -0.82
CA ASP A 122 -17.99 -0.01 -0.70
C ASP A 122 -17.40 -1.30 -0.12
N LEU A 123 -18.09 -1.95 0.82
CA LEU A 123 -17.67 -3.26 1.34
C LEU A 123 -17.62 -4.30 0.21
N ALA A 124 -18.70 -4.45 -0.56
CA ALA A 124 -18.74 -5.40 -1.68
C ALA A 124 -17.71 -5.06 -2.76
N ARG A 125 -17.52 -3.77 -3.06
CA ARG A 125 -16.49 -3.31 -4.00
C ARG A 125 -15.08 -3.64 -3.52
N LYS A 126 -14.77 -3.40 -2.24
CA LYS A 126 -13.45 -3.72 -1.66
C LYS A 126 -13.20 -5.22 -1.60
N GLU A 127 -14.22 -6.05 -1.36
CA GLU A 127 -14.09 -7.51 -1.42
C GLU A 127 -13.74 -8.00 -2.83
N ALA A 128 -14.50 -7.57 -3.84
CA ALA A 128 -14.25 -7.93 -5.22
C ALA A 128 -12.85 -7.47 -5.66
N TRP A 129 -12.49 -6.24 -5.31
CA TRP A 129 -11.18 -5.67 -5.62
C TRP A 129 -10.02 -6.42 -4.96
N LEU A 130 -10.13 -6.74 -3.67
CA LEU A 130 -9.12 -7.55 -2.97
C LEU A 130 -8.97 -8.93 -3.60
N SER A 131 -10.07 -9.57 -4.00
CA SER A 131 -10.03 -10.84 -4.72
C SER A 131 -9.26 -10.72 -6.04
N THR A 132 -9.51 -9.67 -6.84
CA THR A 132 -8.78 -9.40 -8.09
C THR A 132 -7.29 -9.18 -7.83
N VAL A 133 -6.92 -8.38 -6.84
CA VAL A 133 -5.51 -8.08 -6.53
C VAL A 133 -4.77 -9.33 -6.08
N VAL A 134 -5.40 -10.16 -5.25
CA VAL A 134 -4.82 -11.44 -4.84
C VAL A 134 -4.72 -12.43 -6.01
N SER A 135 -5.63 -12.36 -6.98
CA SER A 135 -5.49 -13.13 -8.22
C SER A 135 -4.24 -12.72 -9.01
N TYR A 136 -3.90 -11.43 -9.08
CA TYR A 136 -2.66 -10.97 -9.71
C TYR A 136 -1.43 -11.44 -8.95
N LEU A 137 -1.44 -11.36 -7.62
CA LEU A 137 -0.37 -11.92 -6.80
C LEU A 137 -0.15 -13.41 -7.10
N ARG A 138 -1.24 -14.17 -7.25
CA ARG A 138 -1.14 -15.59 -7.62
C ARG A 138 -0.40 -15.78 -8.93
N GLN A 139 -0.75 -15.03 -9.96
CA GLN A 139 -0.12 -15.15 -11.28
C GLN A 139 1.36 -14.75 -11.22
N VAL A 140 1.70 -13.71 -10.46
CA VAL A 140 3.10 -13.33 -10.23
C VAL A 140 3.87 -14.45 -9.51
N MET A 141 3.26 -15.08 -8.49
CA MET A 141 3.89 -16.20 -7.78
C MET A 141 4.07 -17.44 -8.66
N GLU A 142 3.11 -17.73 -9.55
CA GLU A 142 3.24 -18.81 -10.54
C GLU A 142 4.36 -18.50 -11.55
N SER A 143 4.44 -17.27 -12.05
CA SER A 143 5.56 -16.83 -12.90
C SER A 143 6.90 -16.91 -12.17
N ALA A 144 6.93 -16.56 -10.88
CA ALA A 144 8.14 -16.58 -10.05
C ALA A 144 8.74 -17.98 -9.83
N LYS A 145 7.96 -19.04 -10.06
CA LYS A 145 8.49 -20.42 -10.10
C LYS A 145 9.50 -20.62 -11.24
N HIS A 146 9.43 -19.80 -12.28
CA HIS A 146 10.24 -19.91 -13.50
C HIS A 146 11.30 -18.81 -13.64
N TRP A 147 11.37 -17.82 -12.74
CA TRP A 147 12.28 -16.67 -12.88
C TRP A 147 13.77 -16.99 -12.90
N ASP A 148 14.19 -18.09 -12.29
CA ASP A 148 15.61 -18.52 -12.36
C ASP A 148 15.91 -19.34 -13.62
N GLY A 149 14.91 -19.57 -14.48
CA GLY A 149 15.08 -20.25 -15.74
C GLY A 149 15.68 -19.33 -16.81
N THR A 150 16.51 -19.88 -17.69
CA THR A 150 16.98 -19.16 -18.87
C THR A 150 15.97 -19.33 -20.01
N GLU A 151 15.35 -18.23 -20.43
CA GLU A 151 14.46 -18.21 -21.60
C GLU A 151 15.24 -17.74 -22.85
N THR A 152 15.25 -18.55 -23.90
CA THR A 152 15.81 -18.16 -25.20
C THR A 152 14.73 -17.51 -26.05
N ILE A 153 14.72 -16.19 -26.12
CA ILE A 153 13.85 -15.44 -27.03
C ILE A 153 14.58 -15.28 -28.36
N LYS A 154 14.06 -15.88 -29.43
CA LYS A 154 14.62 -15.72 -30.77
C LYS A 154 14.31 -14.30 -31.27
N VAL A 155 15.33 -13.45 -31.33
CA VAL A 155 15.23 -12.13 -31.94
C VAL A 155 15.49 -12.28 -33.43
N ASP A 156 14.42 -12.33 -34.23
CA ASP A 156 14.55 -12.37 -35.67
C ASP A 156 15.10 -11.04 -36.22
N PRO A 157 16.04 -11.09 -37.19
CA PRO A 157 16.61 -9.88 -37.75
C PRO A 157 15.54 -9.07 -38.50
N LEU A 158 15.45 -7.78 -38.19
CA LEU A 158 14.58 -6.86 -38.90
C LEU A 158 15.05 -6.68 -40.36
N PRO A 159 14.13 -6.47 -41.33
CA PRO A 159 14.48 -6.04 -42.68
C PRO A 159 15.32 -4.74 -42.64
N LYS A 160 16.28 -4.58 -43.58
CA LYS A 160 17.26 -3.47 -43.59
C LYS A 160 16.64 -2.09 -43.36
N ASP A 161 15.48 -1.82 -43.98
CA ASP A 161 14.81 -0.51 -43.89
C ASP A 161 14.23 -0.24 -42.50
N GLN A 162 13.71 -1.28 -41.83
CA GLN A 162 13.18 -1.20 -40.46
C GLN A 162 14.31 -1.17 -39.42
N ALA A 163 15.38 -1.94 -39.64
CA ALA A 163 16.56 -1.92 -38.79
C ALA A 163 17.19 -0.51 -38.73
N LYS A 164 17.28 0.18 -39.87
CA LYS A 164 17.78 1.56 -39.95
C LYS A 164 16.91 2.54 -39.16
N LEU A 165 15.58 2.38 -39.21
CA LEU A 165 14.64 3.21 -38.45
C LEU A 165 14.72 2.98 -36.94
N VAL A 166 14.89 1.72 -36.50
CA VAL A 166 15.05 1.38 -35.07
C VAL A 166 16.38 1.91 -34.53
N ILE A 167 17.46 1.80 -35.31
CA ILE A 167 18.78 2.36 -34.95
C ILE A 167 18.71 3.89 -34.85
N LEU A 168 18.02 4.57 -35.78
CA LEU A 168 17.83 6.02 -35.75
C LEU A 168 16.94 6.52 -34.60
N ARG A 169 16.03 5.67 -34.07
CA ARG A 169 15.17 5.96 -32.91
C ARG A 169 15.77 5.51 -31.57
N GLY A 170 16.88 4.78 -31.61
CA GLY A 170 17.51 4.14 -30.45
C GLY A 170 18.44 5.03 -29.63
N ILE A 171 18.47 6.34 -29.90
CA ILE A 171 19.16 7.38 -29.13
C ILE A 171 18.15 8.48 -28.82
#